data_AF-A0A6P6XSK2-F1
#
_entry.id   AF-A0A6P6XSK2-F1
#
_cell.length_a   1.000
_cell.length_b   1.000
_cell.length_c   1.000
_cell.angle_alpha   90.00
_cell.angle_beta   90.00
_cell.angle_gamma   90.00
#
_symmetry.space_group_name_H-M   'P 1'
#
loop_
_entity.id
_entity.type
_entity.pdbx_description
1 polymer ?
#
loop_
_entity_poly.entity_id
_entity_poly.type
_entity_poly.pdbx_seq_one_letter_code
_entity_poly.pdbx_strand_id
1 'polypeptide(L)'
;MSNETNNNNNNVAVEELPEDPTIIDPNKTLNDGKTYLITKRYEKYEDSEESTDYEPMELDLDSKELEFTHCRIATIKNFNVLNKTEFLGLRNNLINKIEGLTQLITLRELELYDNQIEKIENLSNLINLEILDLSFNRLKRIEGLDTLVNLKKLFLINNQIEKIENLNQLVNLETLELGANRIRKIENIENLSKLENLFLGKNKVTKLENLDHLHSLTLLSIQSNRIIKIEGLDCLTKLEQLYISHNGISKIENLDKNLKINTLDLAGNQIKQFENIEHLIELEELWCNDNQINDWHNVEILSKLPKLSTVYLERNPIANDPMYRKKLMLIAPLLKQIDATICR
;
A
#
# COMPACT_ATOMS: atom_id res chain seq x y z
N MET A 1 -81.98 -10.31 0.40
CA MET A 1 -81.04 -10.90 -0.58
C MET A 1 -79.83 -10.02 -0.60
N SER A 2 -78.78 -10.57 -0.02
CA SER A 2 -77.47 -9.99 0.20
C SER A 2 -76.50 -10.45 -0.90
N ASN A 3 -75.27 -9.93 -0.81
CA ASN A 3 -74.01 -10.39 -1.41
C ASN A 3 -73.70 -9.80 -2.80
N GLU A 4 -72.47 -9.41 -3.13
CA GLU A 4 -71.18 -9.29 -2.43
C GLU A 4 -70.26 -8.62 -3.47
N THR A 5 -69.47 -7.61 -3.10
CA THR A 5 -68.26 -7.27 -3.85
C THR A 5 -67.12 -7.12 -2.85
N ASN A 6 -66.21 -8.08 -2.92
CA ASN A 6 -65.02 -8.20 -2.10
C ASN A 6 -64.07 -7.02 -2.30
N ASN A 7 -63.82 -6.29 -1.23
CA ASN A 7 -62.62 -5.47 -1.07
C ASN A 7 -61.48 -6.37 -0.60
N ASN A 8 -60.54 -6.69 -1.49
CA ASN A 8 -59.23 -7.21 -1.09
C ASN A 8 -58.24 -6.04 -1.02
N ASN A 9 -58.11 -5.48 0.18
CA ASN A 9 -56.96 -4.69 0.58
C ASN A 9 -55.76 -5.61 0.82
N ASN A 10 -54.84 -5.69 -0.13
CA ASN A 10 -53.47 -6.16 0.15
C ASN A 10 -52.60 -4.94 0.46
N ASN A 11 -52.65 -4.50 1.72
CA ASN A 11 -51.60 -3.68 2.30
C ASN A 11 -50.37 -4.57 2.51
N VAL A 12 -49.41 -4.51 1.58
CA VAL A 12 -48.05 -4.99 1.85
C VAL A 12 -47.39 -3.93 2.73
N ALA A 13 -46.95 -4.35 3.92
CA ALA A 13 -46.25 -3.48 4.85
C ALA A 13 -44.95 -2.99 4.20
N VAL A 14 -44.81 -1.67 4.06
CA VAL A 14 -43.54 -1.03 3.73
C VAL A 14 -42.69 -1.08 4.99
N GLU A 15 -41.85 -2.12 5.15
CA GLU A 15 -40.77 -2.07 6.15
C GLU A 15 -39.85 -0.89 5.80
N GLU A 16 -39.59 0.00 6.76
CA GLU A 16 -38.66 1.12 6.59
C GLU A 16 -37.28 0.58 6.17
N LEU A 17 -36.81 0.98 4.98
CA LEU A 17 -35.52 0.55 4.45
C LEU A 17 -34.36 1.05 5.33
N PRO A 18 -33.25 0.30 5.43
CA PRO A 18 -32.18 0.64 6.35
C PRO A 18 -31.45 1.91 5.92
N GLU A 19 -31.17 2.78 6.89
CA GLU A 19 -30.43 4.01 6.69
C GLU A 19 -28.96 3.84 6.23
N ASP A 20 -28.42 2.64 6.33
CA ASP A 20 -27.03 2.30 6.02
C ASP A 20 -27.03 1.11 5.05
N PRO A 21 -26.25 1.15 3.95
CA PRO A 21 -26.18 0.04 3.03
C PRO A 21 -25.98 -1.31 3.72
N THR A 22 -26.94 -2.21 3.55
CA THR A 22 -27.03 -3.46 4.32
C THR A 22 -27.44 -4.61 3.41
N ILE A 23 -26.90 -5.80 3.66
CA ILE A 23 -27.34 -7.03 2.99
C ILE A 23 -28.67 -7.46 3.61
N ILE A 24 -29.71 -7.65 2.79
CA ILE A 24 -31.04 -8.05 3.26
C ILE A 24 -31.50 -9.33 2.55
N ASP A 25 -32.10 -10.22 3.34
CA ASP A 25 -32.74 -11.45 2.87
C ASP A 25 -34.06 -11.14 2.12
N PRO A 26 -34.30 -11.76 0.96
CA PRO A 26 -35.47 -11.53 0.09
C PRO A 26 -36.84 -11.72 0.74
N ASN A 27 -36.96 -12.50 1.82
CA ASN A 27 -38.26 -12.69 2.50
C ASN A 27 -38.80 -11.42 3.17
N LYS A 28 -38.01 -10.35 3.23
CA LYS A 28 -38.37 -9.08 3.87
C LYS A 28 -38.64 -7.92 2.90
N THR A 29 -38.18 -7.98 1.64
CA THR A 29 -38.13 -6.76 0.79
C THR A 29 -38.65 -6.91 -0.65
N LEU A 30 -38.28 -7.96 -1.39
CA LEU A 30 -38.57 -8.06 -2.84
C LEU A 30 -39.29 -9.35 -3.28
N ASN A 31 -39.41 -10.38 -2.41
CA ASN A 31 -40.15 -11.63 -2.68
C ASN A 31 -39.75 -12.38 -3.97
N ASP A 32 -38.50 -12.25 -4.42
CA ASP A 32 -37.97 -12.90 -5.64
C ASP A 32 -36.96 -14.02 -5.36
N GLY A 33 -36.66 -14.28 -4.08
CA GLY A 33 -35.73 -15.31 -3.64
C GLY A 33 -34.24 -14.97 -3.84
N LYS A 34 -33.90 -13.73 -4.19
CA LYS A 34 -32.52 -13.27 -4.42
C LYS A 34 -32.00 -12.40 -3.28
N THR A 35 -30.70 -12.45 -3.00
CA THR A 35 -30.09 -11.61 -1.95
C THR A 35 -29.52 -10.35 -2.57
N TYR A 36 -29.70 -9.20 -1.92
CA TYR A 36 -29.26 -7.91 -2.43
C TYR A 36 -28.48 -7.12 -1.38
N LEU A 37 -27.52 -6.32 -1.85
CA LEU A 37 -27.03 -5.16 -1.10
C LEU A 37 -27.94 -3.96 -1.42
N ILE A 38 -28.70 -3.51 -0.44
CA ILE A 38 -29.57 -2.33 -0.59
C ILE A 38 -28.80 -1.09 -0.13
N THR A 39 -28.86 0.01 -0.90
CA THR A 39 -28.18 1.27 -0.57
C THR A 39 -29.16 2.46 -0.58
N LYS A 40 -28.93 3.47 0.27
CA LYS A 40 -29.75 4.70 0.39
C LYS A 40 -30.02 5.43 -0.94
N ARG A 41 -29.20 5.26 -1.98
CA ARG A 41 -29.43 5.91 -3.30
C ARG A 41 -30.68 5.40 -4.03
N TYR A 42 -31.29 4.32 -3.56
CA TYR A 42 -32.57 3.81 -4.04
C TYR A 42 -33.78 4.68 -3.62
N GLU A 43 -33.64 5.57 -2.63
CA GLU A 43 -34.77 6.26 -1.98
C GLU A 43 -35.37 7.46 -2.74
N LYS A 44 -34.85 7.86 -3.91
CA LYS A 44 -35.40 9.00 -4.67
C LYS A 44 -36.11 8.57 -5.96
N TYR A 45 -37.20 7.83 -5.80
CA TYR A 45 -38.29 7.80 -6.78
C TYR A 45 -39.55 8.38 -6.14
N GLU A 46 -39.56 9.71 -6.05
CA GLU A 46 -40.71 10.59 -6.32
C GLU A 46 -40.14 12.02 -6.35
N ASP A 47 -40.05 12.60 -7.55
CA ASP A 47 -39.70 13.99 -7.88
C ASP A 47 -38.24 14.49 -7.65
N SER A 48 -37.33 14.22 -8.59
CA SER A 48 -36.38 15.24 -9.12
C SER A 48 -35.51 14.71 -10.25
N GLU A 49 -35.47 15.44 -11.37
CA GLU A 49 -34.62 15.23 -12.56
C GLU A 49 -33.12 15.35 -12.22
N GLU A 50 -32.48 14.25 -11.82
CA GLU A 50 -31.04 13.96 -12.01
C GLU A 50 -30.81 12.50 -11.58
N SER A 51 -31.19 11.56 -12.45
CA SER A 51 -31.06 10.13 -12.21
C SER A 51 -29.65 9.66 -12.57
N THR A 52 -28.84 9.36 -11.55
CA THR A 52 -27.84 8.29 -11.68
C THR A 52 -28.43 7.06 -11.04
N ASP A 53 -29.22 6.32 -11.82
CA ASP A 53 -29.87 5.07 -11.42
C ASP A 53 -28.80 4.05 -10.99
N TYR A 54 -28.83 3.62 -9.72
CA TYR A 54 -28.09 2.43 -9.29
C TYR A 54 -29.11 1.35 -8.94
N GLU A 55 -29.14 0.29 -9.74
CA GLU A 55 -29.94 -0.90 -9.49
C GLU A 55 -29.48 -1.59 -8.19
N PRO A 56 -30.39 -2.21 -7.43
CA PRO A 56 -30.00 -3.05 -6.30
C PRO A 56 -29.01 -4.12 -6.77
N MET A 57 -27.88 -4.24 -6.07
CA MET A 57 -26.83 -5.17 -6.44
C MET A 57 -27.21 -6.57 -5.99
N GLU A 58 -27.64 -7.41 -6.93
CA GLU A 58 -27.86 -8.84 -6.69
C GLU A 58 -26.53 -9.49 -6.27
N LEU A 59 -26.57 -10.24 -5.17
CA LEU A 59 -25.42 -10.91 -4.61
C LEU A 59 -25.47 -12.39 -4.94
N ASP A 60 -24.43 -12.87 -5.62
CA ASP A 60 -24.15 -14.30 -5.69
C ASP A 60 -23.49 -14.75 -4.38
N LEU A 61 -24.27 -15.38 -3.50
CA LEU A 61 -23.80 -15.91 -2.22
C LEU A 61 -22.76 -17.04 -2.38
N ASP A 62 -22.69 -17.64 -3.56
CA ASP A 62 -21.70 -18.65 -3.89
C ASP A 62 -20.41 -18.08 -4.48
N SER A 63 -20.36 -16.76 -4.71
CA SER A 63 -19.18 -16.10 -5.24
C SER A 63 -18.02 -16.11 -4.24
N LYS A 64 -16.84 -16.43 -4.77
CA LYS A 64 -15.56 -16.33 -4.04
C LYS A 64 -15.05 -14.91 -3.97
N GLU A 65 -15.50 -14.03 -4.84
CA GLU A 65 -15.02 -12.66 -4.96
C GLU A 65 -16.21 -11.70 -4.93
N LEU A 66 -16.23 -10.81 -3.94
CA LEU A 66 -17.26 -9.79 -3.81
C LEU A 66 -16.59 -8.44 -3.57
N GLU A 67 -17.00 -7.44 -4.35
CA GLU A 67 -16.49 -6.09 -4.26
C GLU A 67 -17.65 -5.09 -4.11
N PHE A 68 -17.56 -4.28 -3.06
CA PHE A 68 -18.52 -3.26 -2.69
C PHE A 68 -17.85 -1.89 -2.65
N THR A 69 -17.22 -1.50 -3.75
CA THR A 69 -16.50 -0.23 -3.85
C THR A 69 -17.46 0.94 -4.00
N HIS A 70 -17.27 2.00 -3.18
CA HIS A 70 -18.09 3.21 -3.24
C HIS A 70 -19.60 3.02 -2.98
N CYS A 71 -19.94 2.02 -2.15
CA CYS A 71 -21.33 1.72 -1.79
C CYS A 71 -21.87 2.60 -0.66
N ARG A 72 -21.02 3.42 -0.01
CA ARG A 72 -21.34 4.22 1.19
C ARG A 72 -21.70 3.38 2.42
N ILE A 73 -21.22 2.14 2.51
CA ILE A 73 -21.42 1.27 3.68
C ILE A 73 -20.74 1.92 4.89
N ALA A 74 -21.50 2.24 5.94
CA ALA A 74 -20.96 2.74 7.20
C ALA A 74 -20.76 1.61 8.22
N THR A 75 -21.58 0.56 8.13
CA THR A 75 -21.52 -0.60 9.03
C THR A 75 -21.59 -1.91 8.24
N ILE A 76 -20.69 -2.84 8.56
CA ILE A 76 -20.66 -4.18 7.97
C ILE A 76 -21.73 -5.04 8.68
N LYS A 77 -22.99 -4.90 8.27
CA LYS A 77 -24.13 -5.64 8.84
C LYS A 77 -24.64 -6.72 7.89
N ASN A 78 -24.98 -7.88 8.44
CA ASN A 78 -25.52 -9.03 7.73
C ASN A 78 -24.58 -9.68 6.70
N PHE A 79 -23.27 -9.43 6.80
CA PHE A 79 -22.28 -10.07 5.92
C PHE A 79 -22.09 -11.56 6.22
N ASN A 80 -22.61 -12.07 7.34
CA ASN A 80 -22.50 -13.48 7.75
C ASN A 80 -23.07 -14.50 6.74
N VAL A 81 -23.84 -14.05 5.74
CA VAL A 81 -24.34 -14.91 4.65
C VAL A 81 -23.27 -15.21 3.59
N LEU A 82 -22.20 -14.42 3.51
CA LEU A 82 -21.12 -14.50 2.50
C LEU A 82 -20.07 -15.59 2.84
N ASN A 83 -20.54 -16.78 3.23
CA ASN A 83 -19.70 -17.81 3.84
C ASN A 83 -18.76 -18.57 2.87
N LYS A 84 -18.85 -18.31 1.57
CA LYS A 84 -17.97 -18.87 0.53
C LYS A 84 -16.95 -17.86 0.00
N THR A 85 -17.06 -16.61 0.40
CA THR A 85 -16.23 -15.52 -0.11
C THR A 85 -14.79 -15.65 0.38
N GLU A 86 -13.85 -15.61 -0.55
CA GLU A 86 -12.40 -15.64 -0.32
C GLU A 86 -11.77 -14.24 -0.46
N PHE A 87 -12.33 -13.38 -1.33
CA PHE A 87 -11.97 -11.98 -1.50
C PHE A 87 -13.15 -11.08 -1.17
N LEU A 88 -12.95 -10.12 -0.25
CA LEU A 88 -13.93 -9.09 0.08
C LEU A 88 -13.34 -7.69 -0.05
N GLY A 89 -13.77 -6.97 -1.10
CA GLY A 89 -13.43 -5.58 -1.34
C GLY A 89 -14.48 -4.63 -0.76
N LEU A 90 -14.06 -3.71 0.11
CA LEU A 90 -14.91 -2.70 0.76
C LEU A 90 -14.30 -1.29 0.60
N ARG A 91 -13.65 -1.04 -0.54
CA ARG A 91 -12.90 0.19 -0.80
C ARG A 91 -13.81 1.42 -0.88
N ASN A 92 -13.32 2.58 -0.42
CA ASN A 92 -14.02 3.87 -0.55
C ASN A 92 -15.45 3.82 0.05
N ASN A 93 -15.55 3.40 1.30
CA ASN A 93 -16.81 3.36 2.05
C ASN A 93 -16.74 4.29 3.28
N LEU A 94 -17.77 4.22 4.13
CA LEU A 94 -17.88 5.05 5.32
C LEU A 94 -17.61 4.25 6.60
N ILE A 95 -16.96 3.08 6.48
CA ILE A 95 -16.76 2.13 7.58
C ILE A 95 -15.86 2.77 8.63
N ASN A 96 -16.37 2.94 9.85
CA ASN A 96 -15.59 3.50 10.96
C ASN A 96 -15.10 2.44 11.95
N LYS A 97 -15.63 1.22 11.86
CA LYS A 97 -15.35 0.12 12.76
C LYS A 97 -15.40 -1.21 12.02
N ILE A 98 -14.41 -2.07 12.30
CA ILE A 98 -14.39 -3.43 11.80
C ILE A 98 -15.32 -4.28 12.67
N GLU A 99 -16.43 -4.74 12.12
CA GLU A 99 -17.37 -5.64 12.78
C GLU A 99 -18.09 -6.52 11.74
N GLY A 100 -18.91 -7.48 12.18
CA GLY A 100 -19.69 -8.32 11.25
C GLY A 100 -18.90 -9.32 10.40
N LEU A 101 -17.57 -9.33 10.48
CA LEU A 101 -16.70 -10.22 9.69
C LEU A 101 -16.39 -11.57 10.35
N THR A 102 -16.74 -11.77 11.63
CA THR A 102 -16.27 -12.92 12.44
C THR A 102 -16.64 -14.31 11.91
N GLN A 103 -17.63 -14.40 11.02
CA GLN A 103 -18.11 -15.66 10.41
C GLN A 103 -17.49 -15.91 9.03
N LEU A 104 -16.78 -14.94 8.45
CA LEU A 104 -16.20 -15.02 7.10
C LEU A 104 -14.84 -15.74 7.11
N ILE A 105 -14.80 -16.92 7.69
CA ILE A 105 -13.58 -17.69 7.93
C ILE A 105 -12.88 -18.18 6.65
N THR A 106 -13.55 -18.09 5.50
CA THR A 106 -13.02 -18.43 4.17
C THR A 106 -12.17 -17.30 3.57
N LEU A 107 -12.20 -16.09 4.14
CA LEU A 107 -11.47 -14.95 3.61
C LEU A 107 -9.96 -15.21 3.58
N ARG A 108 -9.39 -14.93 2.41
CA ARG A 108 -7.97 -14.86 2.10
C ARG A 108 -7.52 -13.43 1.84
N GLU A 109 -8.41 -12.59 1.33
CA GLU A 109 -8.12 -11.19 1.04
C GLU A 109 -9.26 -10.29 1.53
N LEU A 110 -8.89 -9.25 2.27
CA LEU A 110 -9.81 -8.26 2.81
C LEU A 110 -9.26 -6.87 2.53
N GLU A 111 -10.03 -6.07 1.80
CA GLU A 111 -9.65 -4.72 1.43
C GLU A 111 -10.61 -3.70 2.04
N LEU A 112 -10.09 -2.89 2.95
CA LEU A 112 -10.79 -1.82 3.63
C LEU A 112 -10.15 -0.46 3.32
N TYR A 113 -9.54 -0.35 2.13
CA TYR A 113 -8.91 0.87 1.61
C TYR A 113 -9.88 2.06 1.61
N ASP A 114 -9.41 3.24 2.03
CA ASP A 114 -10.18 4.50 2.02
C ASP A 114 -11.50 4.37 2.78
N ASN A 115 -11.37 4.22 4.09
CA ASN A 115 -12.47 4.16 5.04
C ASN A 115 -12.16 5.07 6.24
N GLN A 116 -12.95 4.98 7.31
CA GLN A 116 -12.83 5.83 8.50
C GLN A 116 -12.42 5.02 9.74
N ILE A 117 -11.78 3.86 9.56
CA ILE A 117 -11.46 2.92 10.64
C ILE A 117 -10.40 3.53 11.56
N GLU A 118 -10.69 3.57 12.86
CA GLU A 118 -9.76 4.12 13.87
C GLU A 118 -8.96 3.03 14.60
N LYS A 119 -9.45 1.79 14.58
CA LYS A 119 -8.88 0.67 15.31
C LYS A 119 -8.97 -0.64 14.54
N ILE A 120 -7.89 -1.41 14.58
CA ILE A 120 -7.86 -2.79 14.07
C ILE A 120 -8.43 -3.69 15.16
N GLU A 121 -9.59 -4.30 14.91
CA GLU A 121 -10.26 -5.19 15.85
C GLU A 121 -11.17 -6.19 15.11
N ASN A 122 -11.61 -7.22 15.82
CA ASN A 122 -12.58 -8.22 15.32
C ASN A 122 -12.11 -9.01 14.07
N LEU A 123 -10.81 -9.08 13.83
CA LEU A 123 -10.20 -9.90 12.76
C LEU A 123 -9.73 -11.28 13.24
N SER A 124 -9.82 -11.57 14.55
CA SER A 124 -9.16 -12.73 15.17
C SER A 124 -9.53 -14.09 14.55
N ASN A 125 -10.73 -14.20 13.99
CA ASN A 125 -11.26 -15.43 13.39
C ASN A 125 -10.84 -15.62 11.93
N LEU A 126 -10.31 -14.60 11.27
CA LEU A 126 -9.93 -14.64 9.86
C LEU A 126 -8.53 -15.26 9.67
N ILE A 127 -8.32 -16.43 10.27
CA ILE A 127 -7.00 -17.09 10.36
C ILE A 127 -6.42 -17.49 8.99
N ASN A 128 -7.24 -17.53 7.95
CA ASN A 128 -6.84 -17.85 6.57
C ASN A 128 -6.44 -16.62 5.76
N LEU A 129 -6.49 -15.43 6.35
CA LEU A 129 -6.19 -14.19 5.64
C LEU A 129 -4.71 -14.15 5.23
N GLU A 130 -4.48 -13.94 3.94
CA GLU A 130 -3.18 -13.81 3.30
C GLU A 130 -2.88 -12.34 2.94
N ILE A 131 -3.91 -11.54 2.63
CA ILE A 131 -3.78 -10.14 2.24
C ILE A 131 -4.76 -9.28 3.05
N LEU A 132 -4.25 -8.22 3.66
CA LEU A 132 -5.04 -7.23 4.38
C LEU A 132 -4.63 -5.81 3.96
N ASP A 133 -5.58 -5.08 3.38
CA ASP A 133 -5.41 -3.66 3.08
C ASP A 133 -6.29 -2.79 4.00
N LEU A 134 -5.63 -1.99 4.83
CA LEU A 134 -6.22 -1.00 5.74
C LEU A 134 -5.67 0.41 5.45
N SER A 135 -5.20 0.63 4.23
CA SER A 135 -4.66 1.92 3.79
C SER A 135 -5.74 3.01 3.75
N PHE A 136 -5.32 4.27 3.90
CA PHE A 136 -6.21 5.43 3.90
C PHE A 136 -7.33 5.32 4.96
N ASN A 137 -6.93 4.98 6.19
CA ASN A 137 -7.80 4.96 7.36
C ASN A 137 -7.28 5.94 8.42
N ARG A 138 -7.77 5.83 9.66
CA ARG A 138 -7.41 6.71 10.78
C ARG A 138 -6.70 5.95 11.91
N LEU A 139 -6.06 4.83 11.58
CA LEU A 139 -5.40 3.95 12.55
C LEU A 139 -4.24 4.66 13.23
N LYS A 140 -4.17 4.56 14.55
CA LYS A 140 -3.07 5.15 15.36
C LYS A 140 -2.03 4.12 15.81
N ARG A 141 -2.42 2.85 15.81
CA ARG A 141 -1.62 1.72 16.31
C ARG A 141 -1.86 0.50 15.45
N ILE A 142 -0.87 -0.38 15.44
CA ILE A 142 -0.98 -1.73 14.90
C ILE A 142 -1.38 -2.63 16.06
N GLU A 143 -2.53 -3.30 15.97
CA GLU A 143 -3.05 -4.20 17.00
C GLU A 143 -4.02 -5.21 16.38
N GLY A 144 -4.41 -6.25 17.12
CA GLY A 144 -5.43 -7.20 16.66
C GLY A 144 -5.08 -8.07 15.45
N LEU A 145 -3.78 -8.23 15.13
CA LEU A 145 -3.26 -9.04 14.02
C LEU A 145 -2.60 -10.35 14.50
N ASP A 146 -2.56 -10.59 15.80
CA ASP A 146 -1.78 -11.67 16.43
C ASP A 146 -2.20 -13.09 16.01
N THR A 147 -3.43 -13.29 15.57
CA THR A 147 -3.92 -14.58 15.08
C THR A 147 -3.75 -14.78 13.57
N LEU A 148 -3.39 -13.74 12.82
CA LEU A 148 -3.32 -13.75 11.34
C LEU A 148 -1.97 -14.30 10.84
N VAL A 149 -1.58 -15.48 11.33
CA VAL A 149 -0.25 -16.07 11.08
C VAL A 149 0.04 -16.42 9.62
N ASN A 150 -1.00 -16.47 8.78
CA ASN A 150 -0.90 -16.74 7.34
C ASN A 150 -0.77 -15.46 6.49
N LEU A 151 -0.77 -14.29 7.11
CA LEU A 151 -0.70 -13.02 6.40
C LEU A 151 0.65 -12.89 5.66
N LYS A 152 0.57 -12.63 4.36
CA LYS A 152 1.70 -12.42 3.44
C LYS A 152 1.86 -10.95 3.08
N LYS A 153 0.77 -10.21 2.94
CA LYS A 153 0.80 -8.79 2.56
C LYS A 153 -0.06 -7.96 3.52
N LEU A 154 0.54 -6.91 4.06
CA LEU A 154 -0.11 -5.96 4.95
C LEU A 154 0.11 -4.54 4.46
N PHE A 155 -0.97 -3.85 4.12
CA PHE A 155 -0.97 -2.46 3.66
C PHE A 155 -1.64 -1.56 4.69
N LEU A 156 -0.89 -0.56 5.16
CA LEU A 156 -1.30 0.41 6.18
C LEU A 156 -0.95 1.84 5.75
N ILE A 157 -0.93 2.11 4.43
CA ILE A 157 -0.53 3.40 3.86
C ILE A 157 -1.43 4.51 4.39
N ASN A 158 -0.88 5.70 4.62
CA ASN A 158 -1.64 6.91 4.93
C ASN A 158 -2.58 6.74 6.13
N ASN A 159 -2.01 6.29 7.25
CA ASN A 159 -2.65 6.23 8.56
C ASN A 159 -1.94 7.19 9.53
N GLN A 160 -2.22 7.07 10.83
CA GLN A 160 -1.62 7.89 11.90
C GLN A 160 -0.73 7.07 12.82
N ILE A 161 -0.15 5.97 12.33
CA ILE A 161 0.63 5.02 13.12
C ILE A 161 1.96 5.67 13.54
N GLU A 162 2.28 5.64 14.84
CA GLU A 162 3.49 6.25 15.38
C GLU A 162 4.62 5.24 15.64
N LYS A 163 4.28 3.97 15.80
CA LYS A 163 5.20 2.90 16.19
C LYS A 163 4.89 1.61 15.42
N ILE A 164 5.93 0.91 14.99
CA ILE A 164 5.82 -0.46 14.51
C ILE A 164 5.77 -1.37 15.74
N GLU A 165 4.65 -2.05 15.94
CA GLU A 165 4.42 -2.94 17.09
C GLU A 165 3.46 -4.07 16.68
N ASN A 166 3.40 -5.14 17.49
CA ASN A 166 2.42 -6.23 17.34
C ASN A 166 2.45 -6.99 15.99
N LEU A 167 3.61 -7.02 15.31
CA LEU A 167 3.81 -7.80 14.08
C LEU A 167 4.53 -9.15 14.33
N ASN A 168 4.88 -9.46 15.57
CA ASN A 168 5.77 -10.57 15.94
C ASN A 168 5.30 -11.96 15.49
N GLN A 169 3.98 -12.15 15.30
CA GLN A 169 3.37 -13.42 14.88
C GLN A 169 3.25 -13.57 13.36
N LEU A 170 3.47 -12.49 12.59
CA LEU A 170 3.31 -12.47 11.13
C LEU A 170 4.56 -13.02 10.42
N VAL A 171 5.01 -14.21 10.81
CA VAL A 171 6.27 -14.81 10.34
C VAL A 171 6.27 -15.17 8.85
N ASN A 172 5.10 -15.14 8.21
CA ASN A 172 4.92 -15.38 6.78
C ASN A 172 4.82 -14.09 5.94
N LEU A 173 5.00 -12.91 6.55
CA LEU A 173 4.87 -11.64 5.86
C LEU A 173 5.99 -11.45 4.83
N GLU A 174 5.61 -11.19 3.58
CA GLU A 174 6.46 -10.97 2.41
C GLU A 174 6.47 -9.48 2.02
N THR A 175 5.36 -8.78 2.22
CA THR A 175 5.22 -7.34 1.95
C THR A 175 4.63 -6.61 3.16
N LEU A 176 5.34 -5.58 3.61
CA LEU A 176 4.89 -4.65 4.64
C LEU A 176 4.97 -3.22 4.11
N GLU A 177 3.81 -2.56 4.04
CA GLU A 177 3.69 -1.20 3.55
C GLU A 177 3.11 -0.29 4.64
N LEU A 178 3.95 0.64 5.10
CA LEU A 178 3.70 1.57 6.20
C LEU A 178 3.95 3.02 5.77
N GLY A 179 3.90 3.30 4.48
CA GLY A 179 4.11 4.63 3.91
C GLY A 179 3.11 5.67 4.43
N ALA A 180 3.52 6.94 4.44
CA ALA A 180 2.70 8.08 4.87
C ALA A 180 2.11 7.93 6.30
N ASN A 181 2.92 7.46 7.24
CA ASN A 181 2.57 7.36 8.66
C ASN A 181 3.37 8.38 9.50
N ARG A 182 3.42 8.18 10.82
CA ARG A 182 4.14 9.03 11.79
C ARG A 182 5.29 8.27 12.47
N ILE A 183 5.75 7.17 11.87
CA ILE A 183 6.75 6.27 12.43
C ILE A 183 8.09 6.99 12.58
N ARG A 184 8.73 6.83 13.74
CA ARG A 184 10.01 7.50 14.06
C ARG A 184 11.21 6.56 14.09
N LYS A 185 10.96 5.26 14.27
CA LYS A 185 11.99 4.23 14.41
C LYS A 185 11.56 2.96 13.71
N ILE A 186 12.53 2.26 13.16
CA ILE A 186 12.37 0.90 12.64
C ILE A 186 12.61 -0.02 13.84
N GLU A 187 11.61 -0.80 14.23
CA GLU A 187 11.66 -1.69 15.41
C GLU A 187 10.59 -2.77 15.30
N ASN A 188 10.74 -3.86 16.06
CA ASN A 188 9.76 -4.95 16.16
C ASN A 188 9.42 -5.61 14.82
N ILE A 189 10.43 -5.78 13.97
CA ILE A 189 10.35 -6.46 12.65
C ILE A 189 11.38 -7.60 12.51
N GLU A 190 12.14 -7.87 13.56
CA GLU A 190 13.18 -8.91 13.63
C GLU A 190 12.68 -10.33 13.30
N ASN A 191 11.39 -10.63 13.54
CA ASN A 191 10.80 -11.93 13.24
C ASN A 191 10.32 -12.08 11.79
N LEU A 192 10.33 -11.00 10.99
CA LEU A 192 9.81 -10.99 9.62
C LEU A 192 10.87 -11.50 8.61
N SER A 193 11.41 -12.69 8.85
CA SER A 193 12.55 -13.23 8.07
C SER A 193 12.24 -13.51 6.59
N LYS A 194 10.94 -13.59 6.24
CA LYS A 194 10.46 -13.78 4.87
C LYS A 194 10.13 -12.45 4.15
N LEU A 195 10.33 -11.31 4.81
CA LEU A 195 9.99 -10.02 4.22
C LEU A 195 10.90 -9.74 3.02
N GLU A 196 10.27 -9.53 1.87
CA GLU A 196 10.93 -9.21 0.60
C GLU A 196 10.81 -7.72 0.29
N ASN A 197 9.65 -7.12 0.62
CA ASN A 197 9.35 -5.73 0.32
C ASN A 197 8.98 -4.95 1.59
N LEU A 198 9.75 -3.90 1.89
CA LEU A 198 9.50 -3.00 3.02
C LEU A 198 9.37 -1.56 2.53
N PHE A 199 8.22 -0.97 2.80
CA PHE A 199 7.93 0.41 2.44
C PHE A 199 7.62 1.24 3.68
N LEU A 200 8.43 2.28 3.89
CA LEU A 200 8.43 3.20 5.01
C LEU A 200 8.49 4.66 4.54
N GLY A 201 8.14 4.92 3.27
CA GLY A 201 8.16 6.25 2.69
C GLY A 201 7.30 7.26 3.44
N LYS A 202 7.65 8.56 3.40
CA LYS A 202 6.88 9.66 4.03
C LYS A 202 6.61 9.42 5.53
N ASN A 203 7.64 9.04 6.29
CA ASN A 203 7.59 8.88 7.74
C ASN A 203 8.50 9.92 8.44
N LYS A 204 8.84 9.68 9.70
CA LYS A 204 9.73 10.50 10.52
C LYS A 204 10.96 9.72 11.01
N VAL A 205 11.33 8.65 10.28
CA VAL A 205 12.46 7.77 10.62
C VAL A 205 13.76 8.55 10.50
N THR A 206 14.61 8.46 11.52
CA THR A 206 15.88 9.20 11.57
C THR A 206 17.11 8.34 11.29
N LYS A 207 16.98 7.00 11.37
CA LYS A 207 18.09 6.06 11.23
C LYS A 207 17.63 4.76 10.58
N LEU A 208 18.55 4.15 9.84
CA LEU A 208 18.42 2.78 9.36
C LEU A 208 18.97 1.86 10.45
N GLU A 209 18.08 1.20 11.19
CA GLU A 209 18.41 0.32 12.31
C GLU A 209 17.46 -0.88 12.33
N ASN A 210 17.87 -1.98 12.99
CA ASN A 210 17.05 -3.18 13.18
C ASN A 210 16.61 -3.88 11.87
N LEU A 211 17.44 -3.79 10.82
CA LEU A 211 17.21 -4.47 9.53
C LEU A 211 18.02 -5.77 9.40
N ASP A 212 18.87 -6.09 10.38
CA ASP A 212 19.86 -7.17 10.31
C ASP A 212 19.26 -8.56 10.10
N HIS A 213 17.99 -8.75 10.49
CA HIS A 213 17.29 -10.03 10.38
C HIS A 213 16.55 -10.23 9.04
N LEU A 214 16.43 -9.19 8.22
CA LEU A 214 15.64 -9.18 6.99
C LEU A 214 16.44 -9.70 5.78
N HIS A 215 17.00 -10.91 5.89
CA HIS A 215 17.89 -11.51 4.89
C HIS A 215 17.23 -11.77 3.52
N SER A 216 15.90 -11.75 3.47
CA SER A 216 15.12 -11.97 2.24
C SER A 216 14.76 -10.66 1.53
N LEU A 217 15.07 -9.49 2.12
CA LEU A 217 14.65 -8.20 1.59
C LEU A 217 15.32 -7.91 0.24
N THR A 218 14.49 -7.65 -0.77
CA THR A 218 14.89 -7.28 -2.13
C THR A 218 14.57 -5.83 -2.44
N LEU A 219 13.52 -5.27 -1.82
CA LEU A 219 13.10 -3.88 -1.99
C LEU A 219 12.97 -3.17 -0.65
N LEU A 220 13.71 -2.07 -0.51
CA LEU A 220 13.57 -1.13 0.60
C LEU A 220 13.21 0.26 0.07
N SER A 221 12.03 0.74 0.41
CA SER A 221 11.56 2.09 0.10
C SER A 221 11.40 2.91 1.37
N ILE A 222 12.21 3.94 1.54
CA ILE A 222 12.26 4.80 2.75
C ILE A 222 12.46 6.28 2.40
N GLN A 223 11.94 6.67 1.23
CA GLN A 223 11.93 8.04 0.74
C GLN A 223 11.19 9.00 1.67
N SER A 224 11.52 10.30 1.62
CA SER A 224 10.85 11.33 2.41
C SER A 224 10.87 11.05 3.93
N ASN A 225 12.06 10.77 4.47
CA ASN A 225 12.30 10.56 5.89
C ASN A 225 13.32 11.60 6.42
N ARG A 226 13.97 11.32 7.54
CA ARG A 226 14.95 12.21 8.20
C ARG A 226 16.29 11.52 8.40
N ILE A 227 16.61 10.58 7.52
CA ILE A 227 17.85 9.79 7.58
C ILE A 227 19.00 10.68 7.10
N ILE A 228 20.10 10.68 7.83
CA ILE A 228 21.28 11.50 7.51
C ILE A 228 22.48 10.67 7.04
N LYS A 229 22.40 9.35 7.19
CA LYS A 229 23.50 8.42 6.94
C LYS A 229 22.95 7.08 6.47
N ILE A 230 23.62 6.49 5.48
CA ILE A 230 23.38 5.11 5.06
C ILE A 230 24.13 4.19 6.02
N GLU A 231 23.41 3.33 6.73
CA GLU A 231 23.96 2.36 7.69
C GLU A 231 22.97 1.21 7.91
N GLY A 232 23.38 0.12 8.57
CA GLY A 232 22.48 -0.98 8.93
C GLY A 232 21.96 -1.81 7.74
N LEU A 233 22.65 -1.78 6.59
CA LEU A 233 22.26 -2.53 5.38
C LEU A 233 23.15 -3.75 5.11
N ASP A 234 24.17 -4.01 5.94
CA ASP A 234 25.21 -5.03 5.69
C ASP A 234 24.64 -6.46 5.52
N CYS A 235 23.58 -6.79 6.25
CA CYS A 235 22.93 -8.10 6.19
C CYS A 235 21.98 -8.25 4.99
N LEU A 236 21.60 -7.16 4.32
CA LEU A 236 20.63 -7.14 3.21
C LEU A 236 21.31 -7.50 1.88
N THR A 237 21.94 -8.67 1.84
CA THR A 237 22.74 -9.15 0.70
C THR A 237 21.92 -9.46 -0.55
N LYS A 238 20.59 -9.56 -0.42
CA LYS A 238 19.64 -9.74 -1.52
C LYS A 238 18.99 -8.44 -2.00
N LEU A 239 19.34 -7.29 -1.42
CA LEU A 239 18.74 -6.01 -1.77
C LEU A 239 19.05 -5.66 -3.23
N GLU A 240 17.99 -5.44 -4.00
CA GLU A 240 18.02 -5.12 -5.44
C GLU A 240 17.60 -3.67 -5.69
N GLN A 241 16.64 -3.17 -4.91
CA GLN A 241 16.07 -1.83 -5.08
C GLN A 241 16.12 -1.08 -3.76
N LEU A 242 16.81 0.07 -3.76
CA LEU A 242 16.92 0.96 -2.61
C LEU A 242 16.43 2.36 -2.99
N TYR A 243 15.27 2.74 -2.45
CA TYR A 243 14.71 4.07 -2.60
C TYR A 243 14.86 4.86 -1.30
N ILE A 244 15.80 5.81 -1.26
CA ILE A 244 16.10 6.64 -0.08
C ILE A 244 16.12 8.14 -0.42
N SER A 245 15.38 8.53 -1.47
CA SER A 245 15.23 9.92 -1.87
C SER A 245 14.60 10.82 -0.80
N HIS A 246 14.79 12.13 -0.91
CA HIS A 246 14.24 13.14 0.00
C HIS A 246 14.60 12.86 1.47
N ASN A 247 15.88 12.69 1.74
CA ASN A 247 16.46 12.54 3.08
C ASN A 247 17.56 13.60 3.30
N GLY A 248 18.34 13.49 4.38
CA GLY A 248 19.44 14.37 4.72
C GLY A 248 20.82 13.76 4.48
N ILE A 249 20.94 12.77 3.59
CA ILE A 249 22.18 12.02 3.39
C ILE A 249 23.22 12.90 2.68
N SER A 250 24.42 12.99 3.24
CA SER A 250 25.51 13.80 2.65
C SER A 250 26.57 12.97 1.93
N LYS A 251 26.62 11.66 2.18
CA LYS A 251 27.65 10.77 1.66
C LYS A 251 27.06 9.40 1.32
N ILE A 252 27.54 8.82 0.22
CA ILE A 252 27.25 7.44 -0.14
C ILE A 252 28.32 6.55 0.53
N GLU A 253 27.89 5.66 1.41
CA GLU A 253 28.74 4.77 2.19
C GLU A 253 27.96 3.56 2.69
N ASN A 254 28.66 2.52 3.14
CA ASN A 254 28.08 1.31 3.75
C ASN A 254 27.13 0.56 2.81
N LEU A 255 27.47 0.48 1.52
CA LEU A 255 26.80 -0.34 0.51
C LEU A 255 27.67 -1.51 0.04
N ASP A 256 28.79 -1.79 0.74
CA ASP A 256 29.81 -2.77 0.37
C ASP A 256 29.28 -4.22 0.24
N LYS A 257 28.16 -4.53 0.90
CA LYS A 257 27.53 -5.87 0.90
C LYS A 257 26.35 -6.01 -0.03
N ASN A 258 25.78 -4.90 -0.51
CA ASN A 258 24.54 -4.89 -1.28
C ASN A 258 24.82 -5.01 -2.79
N LEU A 259 25.57 -6.06 -3.17
CA LEU A 259 26.11 -6.23 -4.53
C LEU A 259 25.05 -6.42 -5.62
N LYS A 260 23.81 -6.72 -5.22
CA LYS A 260 22.69 -6.98 -6.13
C LYS A 260 21.88 -5.73 -6.48
N ILE A 261 22.20 -4.57 -5.90
CA ILE A 261 21.47 -3.34 -6.18
C ILE A 261 21.52 -3.04 -7.69
N ASN A 262 20.35 -3.06 -8.32
CA ASN A 262 20.14 -2.67 -9.71
C ASN A 262 19.50 -1.27 -9.81
N THR A 263 18.76 -0.84 -8.78
CA THR A 263 18.10 0.47 -8.73
C THR A 263 18.47 1.18 -7.43
N LEU A 264 19.12 2.34 -7.54
CA LEU A 264 19.52 3.17 -6.42
C LEU A 264 18.97 4.59 -6.57
N ASP A 265 18.00 4.94 -5.74
CA ASP A 265 17.42 6.27 -5.69
C ASP A 265 17.88 7.05 -4.45
N LEU A 266 18.71 8.05 -4.71
CA LEU A 266 19.31 8.99 -3.76
C LEU A 266 18.87 10.43 -4.06
N ALA A 267 17.84 10.63 -4.88
CA ALA A 267 17.39 11.96 -5.29
C ALA A 267 17.02 12.85 -4.09
N GLY A 268 17.22 14.16 -4.18
CA GLY A 268 16.78 15.10 -3.13
C GLY A 268 17.51 14.93 -1.80
N ASN A 269 18.83 14.65 -1.83
CA ASN A 269 19.71 14.54 -0.66
C ASN A 269 20.76 15.68 -0.66
N GLN A 270 21.82 15.55 0.13
CA GLN A 270 22.90 16.53 0.26
C GLN A 270 24.25 15.98 -0.24
N ILE A 271 24.21 15.04 -1.19
CA ILE A 271 25.40 14.33 -1.69
C ILE A 271 26.22 15.28 -2.58
N LYS A 272 27.52 15.34 -2.33
CA LYS A 272 28.45 16.24 -3.06
C LYS A 272 29.31 15.51 -4.10
N GLN A 273 29.46 14.21 -3.95
CA GLN A 273 30.31 13.38 -4.80
C GLN A 273 29.87 11.92 -4.72
N PHE A 274 30.22 11.16 -5.74
CA PHE A 274 30.04 9.72 -5.75
C PHE A 274 31.23 9.02 -5.09
N GLU A 275 30.93 8.11 -4.16
CA GLU A 275 31.88 7.28 -3.43
C GLU A 275 31.18 5.96 -3.11
N ASN A 276 31.92 4.86 -2.90
CA ASN A 276 31.34 3.58 -2.45
C ASN A 276 30.17 3.12 -3.36
N ILE A 277 30.36 3.20 -4.66
CA ILE A 277 29.40 2.66 -5.65
C ILE A 277 30.08 1.86 -6.75
N GLU A 278 31.41 1.92 -6.89
CA GLU A 278 32.18 1.27 -7.94
C GLU A 278 32.05 -0.26 -7.97
N HIS A 279 31.68 -0.88 -6.86
CA HIS A 279 31.47 -2.32 -6.72
C HIS A 279 30.03 -2.75 -7.05
N LEU A 280 29.09 -1.81 -7.24
CA LEU A 280 27.69 -2.08 -7.60
C LEU A 280 27.57 -2.38 -9.10
N ILE A 281 28.22 -3.45 -9.55
CA ILE A 281 28.32 -3.82 -10.97
C ILE A 281 26.97 -4.17 -11.63
N GLU A 282 25.96 -4.45 -10.81
CA GLU A 282 24.59 -4.75 -11.24
C GLU A 282 23.73 -3.49 -11.39
N LEU A 283 24.24 -2.30 -11.06
CA LEU A 283 23.48 -1.05 -11.10
C LEU A 283 23.06 -0.68 -12.53
N GLU A 284 21.75 -0.61 -12.76
CA GLU A 284 21.13 -0.25 -14.03
C GLU A 284 20.54 1.17 -14.00
N GLU A 285 19.99 1.56 -12.85
CA GLU A 285 19.34 2.86 -12.64
C GLU A 285 19.91 3.58 -11.41
N LEU A 286 20.40 4.81 -11.62
CA LEU A 286 20.91 5.67 -10.56
C LEU A 286 20.23 7.03 -10.58
N TRP A 287 19.41 7.30 -9.56
CA TRP A 287 18.71 8.58 -9.43
C TRP A 287 19.40 9.41 -8.35
N CYS A 288 20.08 10.48 -8.78
CA CYS A 288 20.83 11.40 -7.91
C CYS A 288 20.51 12.87 -8.22
N ASN A 289 19.38 13.16 -8.86
CA ASN A 289 18.92 14.53 -9.09
C ASN A 289 18.69 15.26 -7.76
N ASP A 290 18.66 16.59 -7.80
CA ASP A 290 18.44 17.42 -6.61
C ASP A 290 19.45 17.15 -5.47
N ASN A 291 20.73 17.05 -5.82
CA ASN A 291 21.85 16.92 -4.88
C ASN A 291 22.85 18.09 -5.07
N GLN A 292 24.06 17.98 -4.51
CA GLN A 292 25.09 19.03 -4.50
C GLN A 292 26.34 18.62 -5.29
N ILE A 293 26.21 17.71 -6.27
CA ILE A 293 27.32 17.20 -7.07
C ILE A 293 27.89 18.31 -7.96
N ASN A 294 29.15 18.67 -7.75
CA ASN A 294 29.76 19.85 -8.38
C ASN A 294 31.09 19.60 -9.10
N ASP A 295 31.62 18.38 -9.06
CA ASP A 295 32.91 18.03 -9.67
C ASP A 295 32.76 16.84 -10.63
N TRP A 296 33.18 17.05 -11.88
CA TRP A 296 33.19 16.03 -12.92
C TRP A 296 34.16 14.88 -12.64
N HIS A 297 35.26 15.12 -11.92
CA HIS A 297 36.20 14.05 -11.58
C HIS A 297 35.53 12.94 -10.77
N ASN A 298 34.64 13.32 -9.86
CA ASN A 298 33.86 12.37 -9.06
C ASN A 298 32.79 11.63 -9.89
N VAL A 299 32.36 12.19 -11.02
CA VAL A 299 31.40 11.55 -11.92
C VAL A 299 32.06 10.48 -12.79
N GLU A 300 33.39 10.53 -13.00
CA GLU A 300 34.13 9.53 -13.78
C GLU A 300 33.98 8.11 -13.23
N ILE A 301 33.63 7.95 -11.95
CA ILE A 301 33.34 6.66 -11.34
C ILE A 301 32.21 5.89 -12.05
N LEU A 302 31.26 6.60 -12.69
CA LEU A 302 30.16 5.98 -13.44
C LEU A 302 30.67 5.14 -14.63
N SER A 303 31.88 5.42 -15.15
CA SER A 303 32.52 4.59 -16.18
C SER A 303 32.82 3.16 -15.72
N LYS A 304 32.88 2.93 -14.40
CA LYS A 304 33.12 1.61 -13.80
C LYS A 304 31.86 0.76 -13.69
N LEU A 305 30.68 1.30 -14.00
CA LEU A 305 29.38 0.64 -13.85
C LEU A 305 28.92 0.07 -15.20
N PRO A 306 29.11 -1.24 -15.46
CA PRO A 306 28.97 -1.80 -16.81
C PRO A 306 27.52 -1.93 -17.27
N LYS A 307 26.54 -1.96 -16.35
CA LYS A 307 25.12 -2.10 -16.67
C LYS A 307 24.34 -0.80 -16.59
N LEU A 308 24.99 0.29 -16.19
CA LEU A 308 24.33 1.57 -15.95
C LEU A 308 23.70 2.09 -17.25
N SER A 309 22.38 2.19 -17.24
CA SER A 309 21.59 2.53 -18.43
C SER A 309 20.82 3.84 -18.26
N THR A 310 20.42 4.17 -17.03
CA THR A 310 19.64 5.37 -16.71
C THR A 310 20.29 6.13 -15.58
N VAL A 311 20.50 7.43 -15.77
CA VAL A 311 20.95 8.35 -14.73
C VAL A 311 20.05 9.57 -14.65
N TYR A 312 19.71 9.98 -13.44
CA TYR A 312 19.12 11.30 -13.18
C TYR A 312 20.13 12.11 -12.37
N LEU A 313 20.67 13.18 -12.97
CA LEU A 313 21.62 14.10 -12.32
C LEU A 313 21.22 15.57 -12.50
N GLU A 314 20.05 15.83 -13.10
CA GLU A 314 19.48 17.17 -13.17
C GLU A 314 19.36 17.83 -11.79
N ARG A 315 19.39 19.17 -11.78
CA ARG A 315 19.36 19.98 -10.56
C ARG A 315 20.53 19.72 -9.59
N ASN A 316 21.64 19.19 -10.09
CA ASN A 316 22.96 19.30 -9.46
C ASN A 316 23.77 20.45 -10.07
N PRO A 317 24.77 21.02 -9.36
CA PRO A 317 25.68 22.02 -9.93
C PRO A 317 26.35 21.61 -11.26
N ILE A 318 26.73 20.33 -11.43
CA ILE A 318 27.28 19.81 -12.71
C ILE A 318 26.31 19.96 -13.90
N ALA A 319 24.99 20.00 -13.65
CA ALA A 319 23.98 20.10 -14.69
C ALA A 319 23.93 21.49 -15.34
N ASN A 320 24.56 22.51 -14.74
CA ASN A 320 24.70 23.84 -15.33
C ASN A 320 25.77 23.90 -16.44
N ASP A 321 26.59 22.85 -16.57
CA ASP A 321 27.58 22.76 -17.65
C ASP A 321 26.87 22.64 -19.01
N PRO A 322 27.13 23.52 -20.00
CA PRO A 322 26.54 23.40 -21.33
C PRO A 322 26.84 22.07 -22.05
N MET A 323 27.92 21.40 -21.63
CA MET A 323 28.34 20.10 -22.14
C MET A 323 27.89 18.93 -21.26
N TYR A 324 27.05 19.16 -20.25
CA TYR A 324 26.61 18.18 -19.25
C TYR A 324 26.24 16.81 -19.85
N ARG A 325 25.28 16.78 -20.78
CA ARG A 325 24.85 15.52 -21.42
C ARG A 325 25.96 14.84 -22.20
N LYS A 326 26.73 15.62 -22.98
CA LYS A 326 27.84 15.10 -23.80
C LYS A 326 28.93 14.49 -22.93
N LYS A 327 29.28 15.15 -21.82
CA LYS A 327 30.26 14.63 -20.85
C LYS A 327 29.78 13.33 -20.20
N LEU A 328 28.51 13.25 -19.78
CA LEU A 328 27.94 12.00 -19.25
C LEU A 328 28.02 10.86 -20.28
N MET A 329 27.67 11.12 -21.53
CA MET A 329 27.78 10.11 -22.60
C MET A 329 29.22 9.71 -22.91
N LEU A 330 30.21 10.59 -22.69
CA LEU A 330 31.63 10.24 -22.82
C LEU A 330 32.13 9.39 -21.65
N ILE A 331 31.68 9.68 -20.43
CA ILE A 331 32.04 8.94 -19.21
C ILE A 331 31.39 7.55 -19.20
N ALA A 332 30.09 7.49 -19.49
CA ALA A 332 29.28 6.28 -19.47
C ALA A 332 28.56 6.11 -20.83
N PRO A 333 29.23 5.54 -21.85
CA PRO A 333 28.69 5.46 -23.20
C PRO A 333 27.52 4.48 -23.37
N LEU A 334 27.24 3.64 -22.37
CA LEU A 334 26.12 2.70 -22.38
C LEU A 334 24.79 3.31 -21.91
N LEU A 335 24.81 4.56 -21.44
CA LEU A 335 23.61 5.27 -21.01
C LEU A 335 22.59 5.38 -22.15
N LYS A 336 21.40 4.85 -21.89
CA LYS A 336 20.21 4.96 -22.76
C LYS A 336 19.36 6.16 -22.40
N GLN A 337 19.38 6.58 -21.13
CA GLN A 337 18.60 7.70 -20.65
C GLN A 337 19.40 8.58 -19.69
N ILE A 338 19.31 9.89 -19.91
CA ILE A 338 19.84 10.91 -19.01
C ILE A 338 18.70 11.87 -18.67
N ASP A 339 18.36 11.94 -17.39
CA ASP A 339 17.21 12.65 -16.84
C ASP A 339 15.91 12.22 -17.55
N ALA A 340 15.04 13.17 -17.91
CA ALA A 340 13.79 12.88 -18.62
C ALA A 340 13.95 12.58 -20.13
N THR A 341 15.17 12.39 -20.65
CA THR A 341 15.41 12.31 -22.10
C THR A 341 16.34 11.17 -22.52
N ILE A 342 15.94 10.45 -23.57
CA ILE A 342 16.69 9.34 -24.17
C ILE A 342 17.95 9.86 -24.88
N CYS A 343 19.06 9.13 -24.75
CA CYS A 343 20.30 9.36 -25.48
C CYS A 343 20.11 9.02 -26.97
N ARG A 344 20.57 9.90 -27.86
CA ARG A 344 20.52 9.69 -29.31
C ARG A 344 21.89 9.39 -29.87
#